data_AF-A0A9W9LWY8-F1
#
_entry.id   AF-A0A9W9LWY8-F1
#
_cell.length_a   1.000
_cell.length_b   1.000
_cell.length_c   1.000
_cell.angle_alpha   90.00
_cell.angle_beta   90.00
_cell.angle_gamma   90.00
#
_symmetry.space_group_name_H-M   'P 1'
#
loop_
_entity.id
_entity.type
_entity.pdbx_description
1 polymer ?
#
loop_
_entity_poly.entity_id
_entity_poly.type
_entity_poly.pdbx_seq_one_letter_code
_entity_poly.pdbx_strand_id
1 'polypeptide(L)'
;MKGLVAETDIEELESLHTTTGLAPSILLCPYADQSALQALAMHNYVLDGFLNIYARSLKDIQIEVDPYMNFSEGPTFTSDVVVSRSPANDEIASTFIRASVAGFKYDGRPLDVLETYAEAAVLRRDTIL
;
A
#
# COMPACT_ATOMS: atom_id res chain seq x y z
N MET A 1 3.06 8.80 9.12
CA MET A 1 4.53 8.67 9.07
C MET A 1 5.10 10.07 9.12
N LYS A 2 5.90 10.38 10.14
CA LYS A 2 6.55 11.69 10.31
C LYS A 2 8.02 11.39 10.60
N GLY A 3 8.92 12.01 9.87
CA GLY A 3 10.35 11.75 9.98
C GLY A 3 11.11 12.61 9.00
N LEU A 4 12.30 13.05 9.41
CA LEU A 4 13.23 13.74 8.54
C LEU A 4 13.63 12.78 7.41
N VAL A 5 13.63 13.28 6.17
CA VAL A 5 14.20 12.58 5.02
C VAL A 5 15.55 13.21 4.71
N ALA A 6 16.61 12.43 4.80
CA ALA A 6 17.97 12.81 4.48
C ALA A 6 18.29 12.51 3.00
N GLU A 7 19.34 13.14 2.49
CA GLU A 7 19.86 12.89 1.14
C GLU A 7 20.24 11.41 0.94
N THR A 8 20.84 10.81 1.97
CA THR A 8 21.20 9.38 1.99
C THR A 8 20.00 8.45 1.80
N ASP A 9 18.80 8.85 2.23
CA ASP A 9 17.59 8.03 2.02
C ASP A 9 17.22 7.97 0.52
N ILE A 10 17.49 9.05 -0.24
CA ILE A 10 17.26 9.10 -1.68
C ILE A 10 18.34 8.30 -2.42
N GLU A 11 19.61 8.43 -2.01
CA GLU A 11 20.72 7.65 -2.59
C GLU A 11 20.51 6.14 -2.44
N GLU A 12 20.05 5.69 -1.27
CA GLU A 12 19.73 4.28 -1.04
C GLU A 12 18.60 3.79 -1.96
N LEU A 13 17.56 4.61 -2.14
CA LEU A 13 16.46 4.29 -3.07
C LEU A 13 16.94 4.19 -4.52
N GLU A 14 17.78 5.13 -4.96
CA GLU A 14 18.33 5.14 -6.33
C GLU A 14 19.26 3.96 -6.59
N SER A 15 20.07 3.57 -5.60
CA SER A 15 20.94 2.41 -5.65
C SER A 15 20.16 1.11 -5.88
N LEU A 16 19.01 0.95 -5.20
CA LEU A 16 18.12 -0.20 -5.38
C LEU A 16 17.58 -0.30 -6.81
N HIS A 17 17.26 0.83 -7.44
CA HIS A 17 16.71 0.88 -8.79
C HIS A 17 17.78 0.77 -9.88
N THR A 18 19.01 1.20 -9.60
CA THR A 18 20.16 1.04 -10.50
C THR A 18 20.41 -0.43 -10.82
N THR A 19 20.21 -1.31 -9.83
CA THR A 19 20.36 -2.77 -10.01
C THR A 19 19.35 -3.35 -11.01
N THR A 20 18.18 -2.74 -11.16
CA THR A 20 17.12 -3.20 -12.07
C THR A 20 17.08 -2.45 -13.39
N GLY A 21 17.90 -1.39 -13.55
CA GLY A 21 17.91 -0.54 -14.73
C GLY A 21 16.63 0.29 -14.93
N LEU A 22 15.83 0.44 -13.87
CA LEU A 22 14.58 1.18 -13.89
C LEU A 22 14.79 2.59 -13.33
N ALA A 23 14.10 3.58 -13.92
CA ALA A 23 14.05 4.91 -13.34
C ALA A 23 13.04 4.92 -12.17
N PRO A 24 13.43 5.38 -10.97
CA PRO A 24 12.51 5.48 -9.84
C PRO A 24 11.44 6.54 -10.10
N SER A 25 10.21 6.24 -9.69
CA SER A 25 9.11 7.21 -9.61
C SER A 25 8.60 7.23 -8.17
N ILE A 26 8.51 8.43 -7.59
CA ILE A 26 8.24 8.62 -6.16
C ILE A 26 6.88 9.30 -5.99
N LEU A 27 5.98 8.63 -5.28
CA LEU A 27 4.68 9.17 -4.90
C LEU A 27 4.79 9.84 -3.53
N LEU A 28 4.65 11.17 -3.50
CA LEU A 28 4.76 11.94 -2.28
C LEU A 28 3.40 12.28 -1.69
N CYS A 29 3.23 12.01 -0.39
CA CYS A 29 2.08 12.45 0.38
C CYS A 29 2.18 13.96 0.63
N PRO A 30 1.10 14.76 0.48
CA PRO A 30 1.15 16.20 0.74
C PRO A 30 1.40 16.55 2.21
N TYR A 31 1.28 15.57 3.12
CA TYR A 31 1.59 15.70 4.54
C TYR A 31 2.97 15.13 4.91
N ALA A 32 3.79 14.78 3.92
CA ALA A 32 5.17 14.38 4.17
C ALA A 32 5.96 15.52 4.84
N ASP A 33 7.02 15.16 5.56
CA ASP A 33 7.92 16.15 6.13
C ASP A 33 8.55 17.00 5.00
N GLN A 34 8.71 18.31 5.23
CA GLN A 34 9.22 19.22 4.20
C GLN A 34 10.63 18.87 3.73
N SER A 35 11.42 18.20 4.57
CA SER A 35 12.73 17.67 4.19
C SER A 35 12.69 16.72 2.99
N ALA A 36 11.58 15.99 2.80
CA ALA A 36 11.42 15.09 1.64
C ALA A 36 11.46 15.85 0.31
N LEU A 37 10.76 16.97 0.20
CA LEU A 37 10.78 17.81 -1.01
C LEU A 37 12.17 18.38 -1.25
N GLN A 38 12.88 18.78 -0.19
CA GLN A 38 14.22 19.33 -0.30
C GLN A 38 15.22 18.27 -0.79
N ALA A 39 15.22 17.08 -0.19
CA ALA A 39 16.10 15.98 -0.60
C ALA A 39 15.82 15.55 -2.06
N LEU A 40 14.55 15.42 -2.44
CA LEU A 40 14.16 15.08 -3.82
C LEU A 40 14.62 16.14 -4.84
N ALA A 41 14.49 17.42 -4.51
CA ALA A 41 14.92 18.50 -5.39
C ALA A 41 16.45 18.50 -5.61
N MET A 42 17.24 18.14 -4.58
CA MET A 42 18.70 18.01 -4.71
C MET A 42 19.11 16.90 -5.68
N HIS A 43 18.28 15.86 -5.82
CA HIS A 43 18.47 14.76 -6.77
C HIS A 43 17.78 14.98 -8.12
N ASN A 44 17.35 16.21 -8.43
CA ASN A 44 16.68 16.59 -9.69
C ASN A 44 15.33 15.90 -9.94
N TYR A 45 14.64 15.41 -8.91
CA TYR A 45 13.24 15.00 -9.08
C TYR A 45 12.35 16.21 -9.32
N VAL A 46 11.38 16.05 -10.22
CA VAL A 46 10.36 17.05 -10.51
C VAL A 46 9.02 16.58 -9.96
N LEU A 47 8.33 17.47 -9.25
CA LEU A 47 7.01 17.19 -8.71
C LEU A 47 5.96 17.25 -9.83
N ASP A 48 5.36 16.10 -10.15
CA ASP A 48 4.27 15.97 -11.14
C ASP A 48 2.88 16.04 -10.48
N GLY A 49 2.77 15.72 -9.19
CA GLY A 49 1.52 15.82 -8.45
C GLY A 49 1.62 15.25 -7.03
N PHE A 50 0.56 15.44 -6.25
CA PHE A 50 0.41 14.83 -4.93
C PHE A 50 -0.63 13.72 -4.97
N LEU A 51 -0.32 12.59 -4.34
CA LEU A 51 -1.27 11.51 -4.14
C LEU A 51 -1.62 11.39 -2.66
N ASN A 52 -2.92 11.47 -2.36
CA ASN A 52 -3.43 11.22 -1.02
C ASN A 52 -3.65 9.73 -0.84
N ILE A 53 -2.76 9.09 -0.07
CA ILE A 53 -2.93 7.70 0.36
C ILE A 53 -3.36 7.70 1.83
N TYR A 54 -4.58 7.29 2.09
CA TYR A 54 -5.03 6.98 3.45
C TYR A 54 -4.54 5.58 3.80
N ALA A 55 -3.64 5.50 4.78
CA ALA A 55 -3.19 4.23 5.33
C ALA A 55 -3.59 4.15 6.80
N ARG A 56 -4.05 2.98 7.22
CA ARG A 56 -4.30 2.67 8.62
C ARG A 56 -3.54 1.39 8.96
N SER A 57 -2.82 1.40 10.08
CA SER A 57 -2.17 0.21 10.59
C SER A 57 -3.23 -0.83 10.96
N LEU A 58 -3.10 -2.04 10.44
CA LEU A 58 -3.98 -3.16 10.83
C LEU A 58 -3.81 -3.53 12.31
N LYS A 59 -2.69 -3.15 12.95
CA LYS A 59 -2.50 -3.34 14.40
C LYS A 59 -3.43 -2.46 15.24
N ASP A 60 -3.86 -1.33 14.68
CA ASP A 60 -4.68 -0.31 15.36
C ASP A 60 -6.16 -0.43 14.97
N ILE A 61 -6.52 -1.52 14.28
CA ILE A 61 -7.88 -1.87 13.89
C ILE A 61 -8.30 -3.08 14.72
N GLN A 62 -9.48 -3.01 15.33
CA GLN A 62 -10.08 -4.19 15.91
C GLN A 62 -10.44 -5.17 14.79
N ILE A 63 -9.80 -6.33 14.81
CA ILE A 63 -10.18 -7.43 13.93
C ILE A 63 -11.47 -8.02 14.50
N GLU A 64 -12.55 -8.06 13.72
CA GLU A 64 -13.84 -8.56 14.19
C GLU A 64 -13.93 -10.08 14.05
N VAL A 65 -13.22 -10.63 13.06
CA VAL A 65 -13.12 -12.07 12.81
C VAL A 65 -11.66 -12.42 12.50
N ASP A 66 -11.02 -13.17 13.38
CA ASP A 66 -9.69 -13.74 13.22
C ASP A 66 -9.76 -15.21 13.64
N PRO A 67 -9.63 -16.18 12.71
CA PRO A 67 -9.65 -17.60 13.03
C PRO A 67 -8.47 -18.04 13.91
N TYR A 68 -7.48 -17.16 14.12
CA TYR A 68 -6.30 -17.40 14.95
C TYR A 68 -6.36 -16.68 16.31
N MET A 69 -7.44 -15.95 16.63
CA MET A 69 -7.64 -15.34 17.95
C MET A 69 -8.97 -15.75 18.59
N ASN A 70 -8.92 -15.99 19.90
CA ASN A 70 -10.12 -16.07 20.73
C ASN A 70 -10.45 -14.65 21.21
N PHE A 71 -11.49 -14.03 20.64
CA PHE A 71 -11.93 -12.71 21.10
C PHE A 71 -12.64 -12.82 22.45
N SER A 72 -12.05 -12.20 23.47
CA SER A 72 -12.61 -12.14 24.83
C SER A 72 -13.56 -10.96 25.04
N GLU A 73 -13.54 -9.96 24.17
CA GLU A 73 -14.29 -8.71 24.33
C GLU A 73 -15.02 -8.36 23.03
N GLY A 74 -16.29 -7.96 23.18
CA GLY A 74 -17.18 -7.63 22.07
C GLY A 74 -16.73 -6.38 21.29
N PRO A 75 -17.18 -6.24 20.03
CA PRO A 75 -16.73 -5.17 19.15
C PRO A 75 -17.07 -3.80 19.73
N THR A 76 -16.07 -2.91 19.80
CA THR A 76 -16.21 -1.54 20.34
C THR A 76 -16.19 -0.47 19.24
N PHE A 77 -16.74 -0.77 18.06
CA PHE A 77 -16.90 0.25 17.01
C PHE A 77 -18.28 0.23 16.34
N THR A 78 -18.75 1.44 16.04
CA THR A 78 -19.84 1.71 15.10
C THR A 78 -19.23 2.31 13.82
N SER A 79 -19.22 1.57 12.71
CA SER A 79 -19.26 2.10 11.33
C SER A 79 -19.25 0.92 10.34
N ASP A 80 -19.85 1.09 9.16
CA ASP A 80 -20.23 0.08 8.16
C ASP A 80 -19.11 -0.80 7.53
N VAL A 81 -17.97 -0.99 8.22
CA VAL A 81 -16.79 -1.68 7.70
C VAL A 81 -16.38 -2.79 8.67
N VAL A 82 -16.55 -4.03 8.22
CA VAL A 82 -16.09 -5.25 8.91
C VAL A 82 -14.67 -5.57 8.45
N VAL A 83 -13.75 -5.77 9.41
CA VAL A 83 -12.38 -6.22 9.11
C VAL A 83 -12.20 -7.65 9.62
N SER A 84 -11.89 -8.56 8.70
CA SER A 84 -11.62 -9.97 8.99
C SER A 84 -10.25 -10.36 8.47
N ARG A 85 -9.60 -11.31 9.16
CA ARG A 85 -8.42 -12.01 8.65
C ARG A 85 -8.88 -13.38 8.18
N SER A 86 -8.51 -13.76 6.96
CA SER A 86 -8.87 -15.06 6.41
C SER A 86 -7.65 -15.93 6.16
N PRO A 87 -7.74 -17.26 6.28
CA PRO A 87 -6.67 -18.12 5.79
C PRO A 87 -6.51 -17.89 4.29
N ALA A 88 -5.28 -17.63 3.85
CA ALA A 88 -4.98 -17.50 2.43
C ALA A 88 -5.29 -18.82 1.72
N ASN A 89 -6.40 -18.85 0.98
CA ASN A 89 -6.84 -19.95 0.13
C ASN A 89 -7.27 -19.39 -1.23
N ASP A 90 -7.47 -20.28 -2.21
CA ASP A 90 -7.76 -19.88 -3.59
C ASP A 90 -9.05 -19.04 -3.72
N GLU A 91 -10.04 -19.27 -2.86
CA GLU A 91 -11.31 -18.55 -2.87
C GLU A 91 -11.15 -17.10 -2.37
N ILE A 92 -10.41 -16.92 -1.28
CA ILE A 92 -10.10 -15.61 -0.71
C ILE A 92 -9.18 -14.83 -1.66
N ALA A 93 -8.17 -15.49 -2.22
CA ALA A 93 -7.30 -14.92 -3.26
C ALA A 93 -8.12 -14.43 -4.46
N SER A 94 -9.02 -15.26 -4.98
CA SER A 94 -9.92 -14.90 -6.09
C SER A 94 -10.81 -13.71 -5.74
N THR A 95 -11.32 -13.67 -4.50
CA THR A 95 -12.15 -12.57 -4.02
C THR A 95 -11.36 -11.27 -3.91
N PHE A 96 -10.13 -11.32 -3.39
CA PHE A 96 -9.22 -10.18 -3.34
C PHE A 96 -8.91 -9.64 -4.74
N ILE A 97 -8.64 -10.52 -5.71
CA ILE A 97 -8.37 -10.13 -7.11
C ILE A 97 -9.57 -9.40 -7.71
N ARG A 98 -10.77 -10.00 -7.62
CA ARG A 98 -12.01 -9.36 -8.13
C ARG A 98 -12.27 -8.01 -7.48
N ALA A 99 -12.10 -7.91 -6.16
CA ALA A 99 -12.34 -6.68 -5.42
C ALA A 99 -11.34 -5.59 -5.82
N SER A 100 -10.06 -5.94 -5.98
CA SER A 100 -9.00 -5.03 -6.41
C SER A 100 -9.27 -4.49 -7.81
N VAL A 101 -9.58 -5.35 -8.78
CA VAL A 101 -9.96 -4.93 -10.14
C VAL A 101 -11.20 -4.03 -10.13
N ALA A 102 -12.24 -4.42 -9.40
CA ALA A 102 -13.48 -3.65 -9.31
C ALA A 102 -13.28 -2.26 -8.69
N GLY A 103 -12.35 -2.11 -7.74
CA GLY A 103 -12.02 -0.84 -7.10
C GLY A 103 -11.28 0.13 -8.03
N PHE A 104 -10.44 -0.36 -8.93
CA PHE A 104 -9.59 0.46 -9.81
C PHE A 104 -10.05 0.54 -11.27
N LYS A 105 -11.12 -0.17 -11.66
CA LYS A 105 -11.57 -0.23 -13.06
C LYS A 105 -11.90 1.12 -13.71
N TYR A 106 -12.16 2.16 -12.90
CA TYR A 106 -12.51 3.50 -13.40
C TYR A 106 -11.30 4.45 -13.50
N ASP A 107 -10.11 4.03 -13.08
CA ASP A 107 -8.88 4.85 -13.09
C ASP A 107 -8.16 4.85 -14.46
N GLY A 108 -8.84 4.42 -15.52
CA GLY A 108 -8.33 4.43 -16.90
C GLY A 108 -7.29 3.36 -17.24
N ARG A 109 -7.01 2.43 -16.31
CA ARG A 109 -6.06 1.33 -16.53
C ARG A 109 -6.71 0.18 -17.30
N PRO A 110 -5.99 -0.49 -18.23
CA PRO A 110 -6.46 -1.72 -18.86
C PRO A 110 -6.76 -2.83 -17.85
N LEU A 111 -7.77 -3.65 -18.15
CA LEU A 111 -8.27 -4.70 -17.26
C LEU A 111 -7.19 -5.77 -16.97
N ASP A 112 -6.47 -6.20 -18.01
CA ASP A 112 -5.38 -7.17 -17.94
C ASP A 112 -4.24 -6.69 -17.02
N VAL A 113 -3.95 -5.39 -17.05
CA VAL A 113 -2.96 -4.77 -16.15
C VAL A 113 -3.44 -4.80 -14.70
N LEU A 114 -4.72 -4.50 -14.45
CA LEU A 114 -5.29 -4.53 -13.10
C LEU A 114 -5.33 -5.95 -12.53
N GLU A 115 -5.70 -6.94 -13.35
CA GLU A 115 -5.70 -8.36 -12.98
C GLU A 115 -4.27 -8.82 -12.64
N THR A 116 -3.30 -8.52 -13.49
CA THR A 116 -1.89 -8.86 -13.26
C THR A 116 -1.35 -8.29 -11.95
N TYR A 117 -1.66 -7.03 -11.64
CA TYR A 117 -1.24 -6.42 -10.37
C TYR A 117 -1.90 -7.06 -9.15
N ALA A 118 -3.18 -7.39 -9.24
CA ALA A 118 -3.89 -8.03 -8.15
C ALA A 118 -3.39 -9.46 -7.90
N GLU A 119 -3.11 -10.23 -8.96
CA GLU A 119 -2.50 -11.55 -8.87
C GLU A 119 -1.09 -11.48 -8.26
N ALA A 120 -0.25 -10.56 -8.74
CA ALA A 120 1.07 -10.34 -8.18
C ALA A 120 1.01 -9.96 -6.69
N ALA A 121 0.00 -9.17 -6.29
CA ALA A 121 -0.21 -8.83 -4.89
C ALA A 121 -0.57 -10.05 -4.04
N VAL A 122 -1.41 -10.98 -4.52
CA VAL A 122 -1.70 -12.22 -3.79
C VAL A 122 -0.45 -13.08 -3.59
N LEU A 123 0.46 -13.13 -4.57
CA LEU A 123 1.66 -13.96 -4.53
C LEU A 123 2.77 -13.42 -3.62
N ARG A 124 2.65 -12.17 -3.16
CA ARG A 124 3.63 -11.53 -2.28
C ARG A 124 3.58 -12.12 -0.88
N ARG A 125 4.76 -12.40 -0.32
CA ARG A 125 4.91 -12.94 1.04
C ARG A 125 4.45 -12.00 2.15
N ASP A 126 4.42 -10.70 1.87
CA ASP A 126 3.98 -9.66 2.81
C ASP A 126 2.48 -9.33 2.69
N THR A 127 1.75 -10.00 1.78
CA THR A 127 0.30 -9.87 1.68
C THR A 127 -0.40 -10.77 2.69
N ILE A 128 -1.25 -10.17 3.52
CA ILE A 128 -2.10 -10.86 4.48
C ILE A 128 -3.55 -10.59 4.05
N LEU A 129 -4.29 -11.66 3.75
CA LEU A 129 -5.70 -11.64 3.37
C LEU A 129 -6.61 -12.03 4.56
#